data_AF-A0A1J5HY93-F1
#
_entry.id   AF-A0A1J5HY93-F1
#
_cell.length_a   1.000
_cell.length_b   1.000
_cell.length_c   1.000
_cell.angle_alpha   90.00
_cell.angle_beta   90.00
_cell.angle_gamma   90.00
#
_symmetry.space_group_name_H-M   'P 1'
#
loop_
_entity.id
_entity.type
_entity.pdbx_description
1 polymer ?
#
loop_
_entity_poly.entity_id
_entity_poly.type
_entity_poly.pdbx_seq_one_letter_code
_entity_poly.pdbx_strand_id
1 'polypeptide(L)'
;MAEYEYFIKLPDSQYGDGVMLNKYQETYSLIAAKKGQGEKGTVYTTWCYPQLKGNTIAEKAIPMKITLGGRQTAINILKEILAQLEGTPKAQVQLQPKPEPQLKTKTGDVPF
;
A
#
# COMPACT_ATOMS: atom_id res chain seq x y z
N MET A 1 3.65 8.13 -16.29
CA MET A 1 3.44 9.48 -15.71
C MET A 1 2.30 9.36 -14.72
N ALA A 2 2.51 9.82 -13.48
CA ALA A 2 1.43 9.85 -12.49
C ALA A 2 0.41 10.92 -12.84
N GLU A 3 -0.86 10.69 -12.50
CA GLU A 3 -1.95 11.65 -12.74
C GLU A 3 -2.05 12.66 -11.60
N TYR A 4 -1.65 12.27 -10.40
CA TYR A 4 -1.71 13.10 -9.20
C TYR A 4 -0.58 12.75 -8.25
N GLU A 5 0.06 13.77 -7.70
CA GLU A 5 1.13 13.67 -6.70
C GLU A 5 0.95 14.73 -5.63
N TYR A 6 0.98 14.31 -4.36
CA TYR A 6 0.94 15.21 -3.22
C TYR A 6 1.99 14.81 -2.19
N PHE A 7 2.94 15.69 -1.94
CA PHE A 7 4.07 15.44 -1.04
C PHE A 7 3.82 16.06 0.33
N ILE A 8 3.99 15.25 1.37
CA ILE A 8 3.92 15.64 2.77
C ILE A 8 5.34 15.52 3.34
N LYS A 9 5.95 16.66 3.71
CA LYS A 9 7.25 16.68 4.38
C LYS A 9 7.08 16.24 5.84
N LEU A 10 7.99 15.41 6.34
CA LEU A 10 8.10 15.14 7.77
C LEU A 10 8.67 16.39 8.48
N PRO A 11 7.99 16.92 9.53
CA PRO A 11 8.40 18.15 10.20
C PRO A 11 9.86 18.11 10.71
N ASP A 12 10.26 16.98 11.29
CA ASP A 12 11.56 16.82 11.96
C ASP A 12 12.64 16.18 11.06
N SER A 13 12.40 16.05 9.75
CA SER A 13 13.41 15.48 8.86
C SER A 13 14.51 16.49 8.51
N GLN A 14 15.74 16.14 8.88
CA GLN A 14 16.97 16.85 8.53
C GLN A 14 17.26 16.81 7.01
N TYR A 15 16.88 15.72 6.34
CA TYR A 15 17.23 15.47 4.93
C TYR A 15 16.07 15.72 3.95
N GLY A 16 14.96 16.30 4.44
CA GLY A 16 13.80 16.63 3.62
C GLY A 16 12.89 15.45 3.30
N ASP A 17 12.95 14.40 4.11
CA ASP A 17 12.14 13.19 3.98
C ASP A 17 10.65 13.49 4.10
N GLY A 18 9.85 12.68 3.43
CA GLY A 18 8.42 12.79 3.38
C GLY A 18 7.75 11.60 2.73
N VAL A 19 6.43 11.71 2.63
CA VAL A 19 5.58 10.72 1.97
C VAL A 19 4.86 11.39 0.82
N MET A 20 4.88 10.76 -0.35
CA MET A 20 4.15 11.21 -1.52
C MET A 20 2.93 10.31 -1.75
N LEU A 21 1.74 10.91 -1.73
CA LEU A 21 0.53 10.26 -2.23
C LEU A 21 0.52 10.35 -3.75
N ASN A 22 0.46 9.20 -4.41
CA ASN A 22 0.53 9.08 -5.87
C ASN A 22 -0.73 8.38 -6.40
N LYS A 23 -1.26 8.86 -7.53
CA LYS A 23 -2.31 8.18 -8.32
C LYS A 23 -1.77 7.83 -9.69
N TYR A 24 -1.92 6.57 -10.07
CA TYR A 24 -1.72 6.11 -11.43
C TYR A 24 -2.93 5.26 -11.83
N GLN A 25 -3.65 5.68 -12.88
CA GLN A 25 -4.96 5.12 -13.23
C GLN A 25 -5.90 5.15 -12.01
N GLU A 26 -6.55 4.02 -11.69
CA GLU A 26 -7.46 3.90 -10.55
C GLU A 26 -6.76 3.50 -9.24
N THR A 27 -5.43 3.44 -9.22
CA THR A 27 -4.68 2.97 -8.05
C THR A 27 -3.96 4.11 -7.34
N TYR A 28 -4.19 4.22 -6.04
CA TYR A 28 -3.48 5.10 -5.12
C TYR A 28 -2.35 4.35 -4.44
N SER A 29 -1.24 5.04 -4.18
CA SER A 29 -0.08 4.52 -3.46
C SER A 29 0.58 5.59 -2.61
N LEU A 30 1.20 5.19 -1.51
CA LEU A 30 2.15 6.00 -0.76
C LEU A 30 3.56 5.65 -1.22
N ILE A 31 4.37 6.66 -1.50
CA ILE A 31 5.76 6.49 -1.93
C ILE A 31 6.65 7.25 -0.95
N ALA A 32 7.68 6.60 -0.43
CA ALA A 32 8.70 7.31 0.35
C ALA A 32 9.47 8.25 -0.59
N ALA A 33 9.59 9.51 -0.21
CA ALA A 33 10.18 10.54 -1.04
C ALA A 33 10.97 11.54 -0.21
N LYS A 34 11.81 12.33 -0.87
CA LYS A 34 12.57 13.42 -0.25
C LYS A 34 12.53 14.66 -1.12
N LYS A 35 12.46 15.82 -0.49
CA LYS A 35 12.63 17.11 -1.16
C LYS A 35 14.11 17.40 -1.29
N GLY A 36 14.59 17.65 -2.51
CA GLY A 36 15.99 18.04 -2.73
C GLY A 36 16.33 19.33 -2.00
N GLN A 37 17.52 19.39 -1.39
CA GLN A 37 18.06 20.62 -0.78
C GLN A 37 18.57 21.63 -1.83
N GLY A 38 18.79 21.18 -3.07
CA GLY A 38 19.15 22.02 -4.23
C GLY A 38 17.93 22.64 -4.95
N GLU A 39 18.04 22.82 -6.26
CA GLU A 39 17.10 23.60 -7.09
C GLU A 39 15.61 23.26 -6.90
N LYS A 40 14.83 24.32 -6.58
CA LYS A 40 13.38 24.45 -6.83
C LYS A 40 12.45 23.44 -6.16
N GLY A 41 12.88 22.75 -5.11
CA GLY A 41 11.97 21.94 -4.31
C GLY A 41 11.43 20.71 -5.04
N THR A 42 12.19 20.19 -6.00
CA THR A 42 11.92 18.92 -6.68
C THR A 42 11.83 17.79 -5.65
N VAL A 43 10.80 16.96 -5.80
CA VAL A 43 10.57 15.76 -4.98
C VAL A 43 11.15 14.55 -5.69
N TYR A 44 11.99 13.80 -5.00
CA TYR A 44 12.62 12.58 -5.48
C TYR A 44 12.06 11.38 -4.74
N THR A 45 11.80 10.28 -5.46
CA THR A 45 11.41 9.03 -4.83
C THR A 45 12.60 8.33 -4.19
N THR A 46 12.36 7.68 -3.05
CA THR A 46 13.33 6.82 -2.39
C THR A 46 13.24 5.42 -2.98
N TRP A 47 14.39 4.86 -3.35
CA TRP A 47 14.50 3.55 -3.98
C TRP A 47 15.14 2.56 -3.02
N CYS A 48 14.70 1.30 -3.09
CA CYS A 48 15.28 0.19 -2.34
C CYS A 48 15.57 -1.00 -3.25
N TYR A 49 16.45 -1.89 -2.81
CA TYR A 49 16.69 -3.17 -3.46
C TYR A 49 15.94 -4.26 -2.69
N PRO A 50 14.93 -4.90 -3.31
CA PRO A 50 14.18 -5.97 -2.64
C PRO A 50 15.08 -7.12 -2.24
N GLN A 51 14.81 -7.68 -1.07
CA GLN A 51 15.42 -8.92 -0.64
C GLN A 51 14.60 -10.10 -1.18
N LEU A 52 15.26 -10.97 -1.93
CA LEU A 52 14.74 -12.22 -2.45
C LEU A 52 14.86 -13.32 -1.38
N LYS A 53 14.25 -14.47 -1.66
CA LYS A 53 14.36 -15.65 -0.78
C LYS A 53 15.83 -16.01 -0.55
N GLY A 54 16.18 -16.26 0.71
CA GLY A 54 17.57 -16.60 1.09
C GLY A 54 18.48 -15.39 1.26
N ASN A 55 17.91 -14.21 1.50
CA ASN A 55 18.63 -12.96 1.77
C ASN A 55 19.40 -12.35 0.59
N THR A 56 19.24 -12.89 -0.62
CA THR A 56 19.84 -12.34 -1.84
C THR A 56 19.20 -11.01 -2.21
N ILE A 57 20.00 -10.00 -2.56
CA ILE A 57 19.52 -8.69 -2.98
C ILE A 57 19.21 -8.72 -4.47
N ALA A 58 18.05 -8.21 -4.88
CA ALA A 58 17.72 -8.06 -6.30
C ALA A 58 18.61 -7.02 -6.98
N GLU A 59 18.95 -7.21 -8.26
CA GLU A 59 19.84 -6.29 -9.01
C GLU A 59 19.17 -4.93 -9.31
N LYS A 60 17.84 -4.92 -9.40
CA LYS A 60 17.07 -3.74 -9.78
C LYS A 60 16.43 -3.09 -8.56
N ALA A 61 16.72 -1.81 -8.37
CA ALA A 61 16.03 -1.01 -7.38
C ALA A 61 14.57 -0.74 -7.80
N ILE A 62 13.67 -0.71 -6.82
CA ILE A 62 12.27 -0.32 -6.99
C ILE A 62 11.95 0.85 -6.05
N PRO A 63 10.94 1.69 -6.37
CA PRO A 63 10.54 2.73 -5.45
C PRO A 63 9.96 2.09 -4.19
N MET A 64 10.29 2.65 -3.04
CA MET A 64 9.66 2.27 -1.76
C MET A 64 8.20 2.73 -1.79
N LYS A 65 7.31 1.81 -2.15
CA LYS A 65 5.90 2.08 -2.43
C LYS A 65 5.00 1.13 -1.65
N ILE A 66 3.93 1.68 -1.08
CA ILE A 66 2.81 0.95 -0.49
C ILE A 66 1.57 1.20 -1.34
N THR A 67 1.06 0.16 -2.00
CA THR A 67 -0.16 0.24 -2.80
C THR A 67 -1.38 0.25 -1.87
N LEU A 68 -2.27 1.24 -2.03
CA LEU A 68 -3.50 1.39 -1.25
C LEU A 68 -4.76 0.92 -2.01
N GLY A 69 -4.66 0.68 -3.31
CA GLY A 69 -5.78 0.27 -4.17
C GLY A 69 -6.61 1.46 -4.67
N GLY A 70 -7.90 1.20 -4.93
CA GLY A 70 -8.85 2.22 -5.40
C GLY A 70 -9.09 3.36 -4.40
N ARG A 71 -9.68 4.47 -4.85
CA ARG A 71 -9.94 5.66 -4.01
C ARG A 71 -10.61 5.33 -2.68
N GLN A 72 -11.72 4.58 -2.71
CA GLN A 72 -12.48 4.26 -1.50
C GLN A 72 -11.70 3.34 -0.55
N THR A 73 -11.02 2.32 -1.10
CA THR A 73 -10.16 1.42 -0.36
C THR A 73 -9.01 2.17 0.31
N ALA A 74 -8.36 3.07 -0.42
CA ALA A 74 -7.27 3.89 0.09
C ALA A 74 -7.71 4.78 1.25
N ILE A 75 -8.86 5.45 1.13
CA ILE A 75 -9.42 6.26 2.23
C ILE A 75 -9.69 5.40 3.47
N ASN A 76 -10.27 4.21 3.30
CA ASN A 76 -10.59 3.33 4.42
C ASN A 76 -9.33 2.85 5.14
N ILE A 77 -8.28 2.45 4.40
CA ILE A 77 -6.99 2.05 4.96
C ILE A 77 -6.34 3.21 5.74
N LEU A 78 -6.32 4.41 5.17
CA LEU A 78 -5.71 5.57 5.84
C LEU A 78 -6.45 5.95 7.12
N LYS A 79 -7.79 5.89 7.12
CA LYS A 79 -8.60 6.09 8.34
C LYS A 79 -8.35 5.02 9.40
N GLU A 80 -8.17 3.78 8.97
CA GLU A 80 -7.83 2.68 9.88
C GLU A 80 -6.47 2.88 10.54
N ILE A 81 -5.46 3.26 9.76
CA ILE A 81 -4.12 3.59 10.30
C ILE A 81 -4.23 4.77 11.27
N LEU A 82 -4.95 5.83 10.90
CA LEU A 82 -5.15 6.99 11.78
C LEU A 82 -5.80 6.60 13.11
N ALA A 83 -6.86 5.79 13.09
CA ALA A 83 -7.53 5.33 14.30
C ALA A 83 -6.59 4.55 15.24
N GLN A 84 -5.68 3.75 14.67
CA GLN A 84 -4.66 3.03 15.44
C GLN A 84 -3.62 3.98 16.06
N LEU A 85 -3.21 5.03 15.32
CA LEU A 85 -2.27 6.03 15.82
C LEU A 85 -2.87 6.91 16.92
N GLU A 86 -4.16 7.22 16.83
CA GLU A 86 -4.91 7.96 17.86
C GLU A 86 -5.22 7.11 19.10
N GLY A 87 -4.86 5.82 19.10
CA GLY A 87 -5.11 4.90 20.20
C GLY A 87 -6.58 4.55 20.38
N THR A 88 -7.41 4.72 19.34
CA THR A 88 -8.83 4.35 19.42
C THR A 88 -8.95 2.82 19.35
N PRO A 89 -9.44 2.14 20.41
CA PRO A 89 -9.60 0.70 20.37
C PRO A 89 -10.65 0.35 19.31
N LYS A 90 -10.24 -0.34 18.25
CA LYS A 90 -11.20 -0.86 17.27
C LYS A 90 -11.99 -2.00 17.91
N ALA A 91 -13.30 -1.80 18.01
CA ALA A 91 -14.25 -2.90 18.00
C ALA A 91 -13.92 -3.81 16.81
N GLN A 92 -13.64 -5.07 17.11
CA GLN A 92 -13.21 -6.08 16.15
C GLN A 92 -14.20 -6.14 14.98
N VAL A 93 -13.77 -5.69 13.80
CA VAL A 93 -14.48 -6.03 12.57
C VAL A 93 -14.18 -7.51 12.32
N GLN A 94 -15.11 -8.37 12.75
CA GLN A 94 -15.12 -9.77 12.34
C GLN A 94 -15.24 -9.78 10.81
N LEU A 95 -14.11 -10.05 10.13
CA LEU A 95 -14.14 -10.52 8.75
C LEU A 95 -14.90 -11.83 8.77
N GLN A 96 -16.17 -11.80 8.34
CA GLN A 96 -16.94 -13.03 8.15
C GLN A 96 -16.14 -13.94 7.21
N PRO A 97 -15.92 -15.23 7.56
CA PRO A 97 -15.27 -16.14 6.66
C PRO A 97 -16.13 -16.27 5.39
N LYS A 98 -15.47 -16.02 4.25
CA LYS A 98 -15.99 -16.26 2.91
C LYS A 98 -16.65 -17.65 2.87
N PRO A 99 -17.92 -17.80 2.46
CA PRO A 99 -18.54 -19.12 2.38
C PRO A 99 -17.74 -19.98 1.40
N GLU A 100 -17.26 -21.12 1.88
CA GLU A 100 -16.61 -22.14 1.06
C GLU A 100 -17.57 -22.63 -0.04
N PRO A 101 -17.09 -22.84 -1.27
CA PRO A 101 -17.92 -23.41 -2.33
C PRO A 101 -18.28 -24.86 -1.99
N GLN A 102 -19.57 -25.13 -1.77
CA GLN A 102 -20.08 -26.48 -1.56
C GLN A 102 -19.87 -27.32 -2.82
N LEU A 103 -19.09 -28.40 -2.71
CA LEU A 103 -19.02 -29.44 -3.74
C LEU A 103 -20.40 -30.09 -3.90
N LYS A 104 -21.00 -29.94 -5.09
CA LYS A 104 -22.16 -30.74 -5.49
C LYS A 104 -21.70 -32.17 -5.72
N THR A 105 -21.98 -33.08 -4.79
CA THR A 105 -21.92 -34.52 -5.04
C THR A 105 -23.02 -34.88 -6.03
N LYS A 106 -22.64 -35.27 -7.25
CA LYS A 106 -23.57 -35.92 -8.20
C LYS A 106 -23.90 -37.30 -7.66
N THR A 107 -25.08 -37.47 -7.08
CA THR A 107 -25.72 -38.77 -6.88
C THR A 107 -26.20 -39.26 -8.24
N GLY A 108 -25.44 -40.18 -8.84
CA GLY A 108 -25.89 -41.00 -9.95
C GLY A 108 -26.11 -42.41 -9.42
N ASP A 109 -27.35 -42.70 -9.03
CA ASP A 109 -27.85 -44.08 -8.88
C ASP A 109 -27.79 -44.75 -10.25
N VAL A 110 -27.08 -45.88 -10.33
CA VAL A 110 -27.22 -46.85 -11.43
C VAL A 110 -27.72 -48.15 -10.80
N PRO A 111 -28.99 -48.54 -10.99
CA PRO A 111 -29.44 -49.87 -10.64
C PRO A 111 -29.41 -50.80 -11.86
N PHE A 112 -28.74 -51.95 -11.64
CA PHE A 112 -28.70 -53.21 -12.41
C PHE A 112 -28.00 -53.25 -13.78
#